data_AF-A0A7K5R8H1-F1
#
_entry.id   AF-A0A7K5R8H1-F1
#
_cell.length_a   1.000
_cell.length_b   1.000
_cell.length_c   1.000
_cell.angle_alpha   90.00
_cell.angle_beta   90.00
_cell.angle_gamma   90.00
#
_symmetry.space_group_name_H-M   'P 1'
#
loop_
_entity.id
_entity.type
_entity.pdbx_description
1 polymer ?
#
loop_
_entity_poly.entity_id
_entity_poly.type
_entity_poly.pdbx_seq_one_letter_code
_entity_poly.pdbx_strand_id
1 'polypeptide(L)'
;QVVKPSGVHLKLVLRFQDFGKAMFKPMRQKREEETPEDFFYFVDFQRHNAEIAAFHLDRILDFRRVPPTVGRLINVTKEILEVTKNEVLQSVFFVSPASNVCFFAKCPYMCKTEYAVCGTPHLLEGSLSAFLPSLNLAPRLSIPNPWIRSYSFDGKEEWEVNPLYCNTVREIYPYSNSNRLLNIVDMAIFDFLIGNMDRHHYEMFTKFGDDGFLLHLDNARGFGRHSHDELSILAPLSQCCVIKRTTLLRLQLLAEPEYQLSAVMRESLLQDPLAPVLTEPHLLALDRRLQLVLDAVGKCIDTFGEATVVANDTTQPQSPAAHRAKLDT
;
A
#
# COMPACT_ATOMS: atom_id res chain seq x y z
N GLN A 1 -17.69 -10.25 16.54
CA GLN A 1 -18.49 -9.44 15.58
C GLN A 1 -17.50 -8.81 14.61
N VAL A 2 -17.57 -9.07 13.31
CA VAL A 2 -16.62 -8.50 12.32
C VAL A 2 -16.90 -7.01 12.18
N VAL A 3 -15.87 -6.17 12.39
CA VAL A 3 -16.05 -4.71 12.53
C VAL A 3 -16.01 -3.97 11.18
N LYS A 4 -15.48 -4.59 10.11
CA LYS A 4 -15.23 -3.91 8.82
C LYS A 4 -15.99 -4.57 7.64
N PRO A 5 -17.06 -3.96 7.10
CA PRO A 5 -17.38 -4.12 5.68
C PRO A 5 -16.33 -3.37 4.86
N SER A 6 -15.98 -3.88 3.68
CA SER A 6 -14.96 -3.26 2.82
C SER A 6 -15.38 -1.87 2.31
N GLY A 7 -14.42 -0.95 2.15
CA GLY A 7 -14.60 0.29 1.38
C GLY A 7 -15.33 1.47 2.07
N VAL A 8 -15.28 1.58 3.40
CA VAL A 8 -16.13 2.50 4.20
C VAL A 8 -15.53 3.92 4.38
N HIS A 9 -14.58 4.33 3.54
CA HIS A 9 -13.92 5.64 3.63
C HIS A 9 -14.32 6.59 2.49
N LEU A 10 -14.27 7.89 2.74
CA LEU A 10 -14.56 8.90 1.72
C LEU A 10 -13.49 8.87 0.62
N LYS A 11 -13.91 8.44 -0.57
CA LYS A 11 -13.11 8.46 -1.80
C LYS A 11 -14.02 8.80 -2.97
N LEU A 12 -13.49 9.54 -3.94
CA LEU A 12 -14.24 9.98 -5.12
C LEU A 12 -13.52 9.54 -6.39
N VAL A 13 -14.28 9.22 -7.43
CA VAL A 13 -13.70 8.99 -8.76
C VAL A 13 -13.84 10.27 -9.56
N LEU A 14 -12.71 10.90 -9.87
CA LEU A 14 -12.68 12.08 -10.73
C LEU A 14 -12.45 11.65 -12.19
N ARG A 15 -13.10 12.36 -13.11
CA ARG A 15 -12.91 12.21 -14.55
C ARG A 15 -12.35 13.50 -15.12
N PHE A 16 -11.25 13.40 -15.86
CA PHE A 16 -10.61 14.54 -16.51
C PHE A 16 -11.19 14.78 -17.90
N GLN A 17 -10.82 15.90 -18.51
CA GLN A 17 -11.28 16.30 -19.85
C GLN A 17 -10.88 15.30 -20.94
N ASP A 18 -9.74 14.63 -20.77
CA ASP A 18 -9.24 13.56 -21.65
C ASP A 18 -9.90 12.19 -21.39
N PHE A 19 -10.97 12.16 -20.58
CA PHE A 19 -11.70 10.96 -20.14
C PHE A 19 -10.91 10.02 -19.21
N GLY A 20 -9.66 10.35 -18.89
CA GLY A 20 -8.89 9.70 -17.85
C GLY A 20 -9.62 9.76 -16.51
N LYS A 21 -9.36 8.78 -15.65
CA LYS A 21 -9.95 8.71 -14.31
C LYS A 21 -8.86 8.61 -13.25
N ALA A 22 -9.11 9.21 -12.10
CA ALA A 22 -8.29 9.04 -10.90
C ALA A 22 -9.16 8.81 -9.67
N MET A 23 -8.64 8.04 -8.72
CA MET A 23 -9.20 7.92 -7.38
C MET A 23 -8.69 9.08 -6.54
N PHE A 24 -9.60 9.93 -6.10
CA PHE A 24 -9.33 11.02 -5.18
C PHE A 24 -9.58 10.58 -3.74
N LYS A 25 -8.55 10.68 -2.89
CA LYS A 25 -8.67 10.53 -1.43
C LYS A 25 -8.34 11.89 -0.78
N PRO A 26 -9.33 12.55 -0.13
CA PRO A 26 -9.11 13.86 0.48
C PRO A 26 -8.27 13.76 1.74
N MET A 27 -7.58 14.85 2.08
CA MET A 27 -6.91 15.03 3.36
C MET A 27 -7.91 14.95 4.51
N ARG A 28 -7.56 14.16 5.54
CA ARG A 28 -8.34 13.98 6.78
C ARG A 28 -7.55 14.31 8.04
N GLN A 29 -6.24 14.10 8.01
CA GLN A 29 -5.32 14.37 9.11
C GLN A 29 -4.20 15.26 8.60
N LYS A 30 -3.66 16.08 9.51
CA LYS A 30 -2.45 16.87 9.30
C LYS A 30 -1.23 15.95 9.25
N ARG A 31 -0.16 16.44 8.64
CA ARG A 31 1.05 15.66 8.39
C ARG A 31 1.82 15.32 9.67
N GLU A 32 1.62 16.14 10.71
CA GLU A 32 2.27 16.02 12.02
C GLU A 32 1.50 15.12 12.99
N GLU A 33 0.28 14.68 12.64
CA GLU A 33 -0.55 13.84 13.50
C GLU A 33 -0.17 12.36 13.36
N GLU A 34 0.11 11.70 14.49
CA GLU A 34 0.26 10.25 14.55
C GLU A 34 -1.09 9.58 14.87
N THR A 35 -1.27 8.34 14.40
CA THR A 35 -2.35 7.45 14.86
C THR A 35 -2.22 7.23 16.37
N PRO A 36 -3.26 7.50 17.17
CA PRO A 36 -3.22 7.19 18.60
C PRO A 36 -2.94 5.72 18.86
N GLU A 37 -2.26 5.39 19.97
CA GLU A 37 -1.84 4.02 20.26
C GLU A 37 -3.03 3.05 20.43
N ASP A 38 -4.14 3.54 20.99
CA ASP A 38 -5.36 2.77 21.22
C ASP A 38 -6.17 2.48 19.94
N PHE A 39 -5.77 3.05 18.80
CA PHE A 39 -6.50 2.84 17.53
C PHE A 39 -6.07 1.52 16.90
N PHE A 40 -7.04 0.62 16.77
CA PHE A 40 -6.88 -0.58 15.95
C PHE A 40 -6.65 -0.21 14.48
N TYR A 41 -5.80 -0.96 13.79
CA TYR A 41 -5.49 -0.76 12.36
C TYR A 41 -6.73 -0.75 11.45
N PHE A 42 -7.83 -1.41 11.85
CA PHE A 42 -9.09 -1.41 11.09
C PHE A 42 -9.96 -0.16 11.34
N VAL A 43 -9.70 0.63 12.38
CA VAL A 43 -10.37 1.92 12.63
C VAL A 43 -9.55 3.14 12.18
N ASP A 44 -8.24 2.96 11.95
CA ASP A 44 -7.37 4.05 11.52
C ASP A 44 -7.88 4.76 10.26
N PHE A 45 -7.68 6.08 10.24
CA PHE A 45 -8.06 6.94 9.14
C PHE A 45 -7.21 6.65 7.90
N GLN A 46 -7.78 6.93 6.74
CA GLN A 46 -7.04 6.93 5.48
C GLN A 46 -6.42 8.31 5.25
N ARG A 47 -5.13 8.32 4.93
CA ARG A 47 -4.32 9.51 4.68
C ARG A 47 -3.98 9.60 3.20
N HIS A 48 -4.12 10.79 2.64
CA HIS A 48 -3.81 11.04 1.24
C HIS A 48 -2.30 11.03 0.96
N ASN A 49 -1.50 11.62 1.86
CA ASN A 49 -0.05 11.67 1.75
C ASN A 49 0.59 10.27 1.78
N ALA A 50 -0.02 9.31 2.49
CA ALA A 50 0.43 7.92 2.50
C ALA A 50 0.35 7.27 1.11
N GLU A 51 -0.70 7.53 0.32
CA GLU A 51 -0.80 7.00 -1.05
C GLU A 51 0.27 7.59 -1.98
N ILE A 52 0.56 8.89 -1.84
CA ILE A 52 1.60 9.57 -2.62
C ILE A 52 2.97 9.01 -2.25
N ALA A 53 3.29 8.98 -0.95
CA ALA A 53 4.56 8.47 -0.47
C ALA A 53 4.78 6.99 -0.80
N ALA A 54 3.73 6.17 -0.71
CA ALA A 54 3.76 4.76 -1.09
C ALA A 54 4.15 4.56 -2.57
N PHE A 55 3.60 5.35 -3.48
CA PHE A 55 3.98 5.29 -4.90
C PHE A 55 5.46 5.65 -5.12
N HIS A 56 5.94 6.71 -4.49
CA HIS A 56 7.35 7.11 -4.62
C HIS A 56 8.30 6.08 -4.01
N LEU A 57 7.95 5.51 -2.84
CA LEU A 57 8.74 4.46 -2.19
C LEU A 57 8.77 3.18 -3.05
N ASP A 58 7.63 2.75 -3.60
CA ASP A 58 7.53 1.60 -4.49
C ASP A 58 8.40 1.76 -5.75
N ARG A 59 8.50 2.98 -6.28
CA ARG A 59 9.42 3.33 -7.36
C ARG A 59 10.89 3.29 -6.92
N ILE A 60 11.21 3.80 -5.73
CA ILE A 60 12.59 3.80 -5.18
C ILE A 60 13.06 2.37 -4.88
N LEU A 61 12.18 1.50 -4.37
CA LEU A 61 12.45 0.08 -4.15
C LEU A 61 12.47 -0.74 -5.44
N ASP A 62 12.22 -0.11 -6.58
CA ASP A 62 12.21 -0.73 -7.91
C ASP A 62 11.12 -1.80 -8.11
N PHE A 63 10.11 -1.82 -7.23
CA PHE A 63 8.98 -2.75 -7.31
C PHE A 63 8.07 -2.39 -8.49
N ARG A 64 7.67 -1.12 -8.62
CA ARG A 64 6.79 -0.60 -9.69
C ARG A 64 5.43 -1.28 -9.75
N ARG A 65 4.80 -1.45 -8.58
CA ARG A 65 3.52 -2.17 -8.37
C ARG A 65 2.41 -1.30 -7.81
N VAL A 66 2.70 -0.04 -7.44
CA VAL A 66 1.70 0.96 -7.04
C VAL A 66 1.31 1.82 -8.26
N PRO A 67 0.02 2.08 -8.53
CA PRO A 67 -0.39 3.02 -9.57
C PRO A 67 0.16 4.43 -9.33
N PRO A 68 0.53 5.18 -10.40
CA PRO A 68 0.98 6.55 -10.27
C PRO A 68 0.02 7.40 -9.44
N THR A 69 0.56 8.04 -8.40
CA THR A 69 -0.22 8.83 -7.46
C THR A 69 0.45 10.17 -7.24
N VAL A 70 -0.32 11.25 -7.36
CA VAL A 70 0.16 12.63 -7.19
C VAL A 70 -0.72 13.39 -6.22
N GLY A 71 -0.14 14.40 -5.59
CA GLY A 71 -0.85 15.37 -4.79
C GLY A 71 -1.53 16.46 -5.61
N ARG A 72 -2.73 16.89 -5.18
CA ARG A 72 -3.41 18.05 -5.77
C ARG A 72 -4.26 18.81 -4.76
N LEU A 73 -4.24 20.14 -4.86
CA LEU A 73 -5.26 21.02 -4.29
C LEU A 73 -6.46 21.10 -5.22
N ILE A 74 -7.64 20.71 -4.72
CA ILE A 74 -8.89 20.70 -5.47
C ILE A 74 -9.83 21.77 -4.93
N ASN A 75 -10.39 22.59 -5.82
CA ASN A 75 -11.51 23.45 -5.47
C ASN A 75 -12.78 22.59 -5.42
N VAL A 76 -13.20 22.19 -4.21
CA VAL A 76 -14.30 21.21 -4.04
C VAL A 76 -15.65 21.74 -4.54
N THR A 77 -15.80 23.06 -4.65
CA THR A 77 -17.00 23.67 -5.22
C THR A 77 -16.98 23.50 -6.75
N LYS A 78 -15.95 24.04 -7.41
CA LYS A 78 -15.86 24.06 -8.88
C LYS A 78 -15.58 22.70 -9.51
N GLU A 79 -14.74 21.90 -8.88
CA GLU A 79 -14.20 20.66 -9.47
C GLU A 79 -14.90 19.40 -8.97
N ILE A 80 -15.79 19.51 -7.97
CA ILE A 80 -16.57 18.37 -7.46
C ILE A 80 -18.07 18.69 -7.43
N LEU A 81 -18.50 19.66 -6.63
CA LEU A 81 -19.92 19.96 -6.40
C LEU A 81 -20.64 20.40 -7.69
N GLU A 82 -20.09 21.37 -8.41
CA GLU A 82 -20.73 21.96 -9.61
C GLU A 82 -20.74 21.01 -10.82
N VAL A 83 -19.85 20.00 -10.84
CA VAL A 83 -19.67 19.09 -11.98
C VAL A 83 -20.24 17.69 -11.76
N THR A 84 -20.50 17.29 -10.52
CA THR A 84 -21.07 15.96 -10.24
C THR A 84 -22.53 15.89 -10.71
N LYS A 85 -22.90 14.75 -11.30
CA LYS A 85 -24.30 14.41 -11.62
C LYS A 85 -24.93 13.50 -10.56
N ASN A 86 -24.18 13.13 -9.52
CA ASN A 86 -24.63 12.24 -8.47
C ASN A 86 -25.34 13.04 -7.38
N GLU A 87 -26.67 12.97 -7.33
CA GLU A 87 -27.52 13.69 -6.36
C GLU A 87 -27.19 13.33 -4.91
N VAL A 88 -26.77 12.08 -4.64
CA VAL A 88 -26.35 11.66 -3.30
C VAL A 88 -25.09 12.41 -2.88
N LEU A 89 -24.12 12.56 -3.78
CA LEU A 89 -22.90 13.33 -3.54
C LEU A 89 -23.21 14.83 -3.42
N GLN A 90 -24.15 15.38 -4.19
CA GLN A 90 -24.55 16.79 -4.03
C GLN A 90 -25.20 17.04 -2.67
N SER A 91 -26.07 16.13 -2.22
CA SER A 91 -26.86 16.26 -0.99
C SER A 91 -26.04 16.29 0.31
N VAL A 92 -24.77 15.88 0.26
CA VAL A 92 -23.88 15.80 1.42
C VAL A 92 -22.92 16.99 1.52
N PHE A 93 -22.98 17.94 0.58
CA PHE A 93 -22.26 19.21 0.72
C PHE A 93 -23.00 20.16 1.67
N PHE A 94 -22.24 20.88 2.48
CA PHE A 94 -22.76 21.90 3.38
C PHE A 94 -21.70 22.98 3.67
N VAL A 95 -22.14 24.09 4.26
CA VAL A 95 -21.24 25.16 4.73
C VAL A 95 -21.07 25.02 6.24
N SER A 96 -19.82 24.96 6.72
CA SER A 96 -19.53 24.87 8.15
C SER A 96 -19.79 26.21 8.86
N PRO A 97 -19.87 26.22 10.21
CA PRO A 97 -19.94 27.47 10.98
C PRO A 97 -18.76 28.43 10.72
N ALA A 98 -17.61 27.90 10.29
CA ALA A 98 -16.43 28.68 9.89
C ALA A 98 -16.47 29.13 8.42
N SER A 99 -17.61 29.00 7.74
CA SER A 99 -17.80 29.37 6.33
C SER A 99 -16.93 28.57 5.33
N ASN A 100 -16.55 27.34 5.69
CA ASN A 100 -15.85 26.43 4.78
C ASN A 100 -16.86 25.54 4.04
N VAL A 101 -16.56 25.19 2.79
CA VAL A 101 -17.34 24.21 2.03
C VAL A 101 -16.87 22.80 2.41
N CYS A 102 -17.80 22.00 2.91
CA CYS A 102 -17.53 20.67 3.44
C CYS A 102 -18.40 19.63 2.74
N PHE A 103 -17.94 18.38 2.75
CA PHE A 103 -18.74 17.23 2.35
C PHE A 103 -18.31 15.98 3.12
N PHE A 104 -19.22 15.01 3.21
CA PHE A 104 -18.96 13.72 3.85
C PHE A 104 -19.49 12.58 2.97
N ALA A 105 -19.03 11.35 3.16
CA ALA A 105 -19.62 10.20 2.47
C ALA A 105 -20.89 9.78 3.22
N LYS A 106 -21.86 9.13 2.56
CA LYS A 106 -22.89 8.32 3.25
C LYS A 106 -22.36 6.89 3.33
N CYS A 107 -22.07 6.40 4.52
CA CYS A 107 -21.64 5.03 4.77
C CYS A 107 -22.06 4.58 6.18
N PRO A 108 -22.08 3.26 6.45
CA PRO A 108 -22.73 2.75 7.67
C PRO A 108 -22.00 3.07 8.98
N TYR A 109 -20.69 3.36 8.96
CA TYR A 109 -19.87 3.46 10.18
C TYR A 109 -19.26 4.85 10.44
N MET A 110 -18.59 5.47 9.44
CA MET A 110 -17.67 6.62 9.65
C MET A 110 -18.01 7.84 8.76
N CYS A 111 -19.30 8.03 8.54
CA CYS A 111 -19.83 8.87 7.46
C CYS A 111 -21.02 9.70 7.94
N LYS A 112 -20.79 10.38 9.06
CA LYS A 112 -21.65 11.40 9.62
C LYS A 112 -21.00 12.76 9.38
N THR A 113 -21.74 13.85 9.62
CA THR A 113 -21.22 15.22 9.56
C THR A 113 -19.95 15.43 10.40
N GLU A 114 -19.80 14.68 11.49
CA GLU A 114 -18.60 14.65 12.36
C GLU A 114 -17.31 14.21 11.63
N TYR A 115 -17.44 13.47 10.53
CA TYR A 115 -16.32 12.95 9.73
C TYR A 115 -16.21 13.62 8.36
N ALA A 116 -16.81 14.81 8.22
CA ALA A 116 -16.71 15.60 7.00
C ALA A 116 -15.28 16.09 6.75
N VAL A 117 -14.95 16.25 5.48
CA VAL A 117 -13.75 16.97 5.05
C VAL A 117 -14.16 18.34 4.52
N CYS A 118 -13.36 19.34 4.81
CA CYS A 118 -13.67 20.74 4.51
C CYS A 118 -12.51 21.39 3.77
N GLY A 119 -12.83 22.21 2.77
CA GLY A 119 -11.84 23.10 2.17
C GLY A 119 -11.50 24.28 3.10
N THR A 120 -10.58 25.13 2.66
CA THR A 120 -10.26 26.39 3.34
C THR A 120 -10.26 27.60 2.38
N PRO A 121 -11.43 28.23 2.14
CA PRO A 121 -12.77 27.67 2.38
C PRO A 121 -13.18 26.67 1.30
N HIS A 122 -12.60 26.72 0.09
CA HIS A 122 -12.95 25.86 -1.04
C HIS A 122 -11.84 24.87 -1.44
N LEU A 123 -10.58 25.19 -1.15
CA LEU A 123 -9.45 24.35 -1.53
C LEU A 123 -9.27 23.24 -0.51
N LEU A 124 -9.25 22.00 -0.99
CA LEU A 124 -8.99 20.80 -0.21
C LEU A 124 -7.87 20.01 -0.86
N GLU A 125 -6.87 19.67 -0.05
CA GLU A 125 -5.78 18.80 -0.45
C GLU A 125 -6.24 17.34 -0.57
N GLY A 126 -5.68 16.59 -1.50
CA GLY A 126 -5.80 15.13 -1.51
C GLY A 126 -4.89 14.48 -2.54
N SER A 127 -4.93 13.15 -2.58
CA SER A 127 -4.15 12.35 -3.51
C SER A 127 -5.02 11.93 -4.69
N LEU A 128 -4.40 11.85 -5.87
CA LEU A 128 -4.98 11.37 -7.11
C LEU A 128 -4.19 10.17 -7.61
N SER A 129 -4.73 8.98 -7.38
CA SER A 129 -4.16 7.73 -7.92
C SER A 129 -4.78 7.41 -9.27
N ALA A 130 -3.95 7.22 -10.29
CA ALA A 130 -4.39 6.86 -11.63
C ALA A 130 -5.24 5.59 -11.62
N PHE A 131 -6.37 5.59 -12.33
CA PHE A 131 -7.18 4.38 -12.43
C PHE A 131 -6.48 3.30 -13.24
N LEU A 132 -6.52 2.08 -12.72
CA LEU A 132 -6.20 0.89 -13.51
C LEU A 132 -7.22 0.72 -14.66
N PRO A 133 -6.85 -0.03 -15.72
CA PRO A 133 -7.79 -0.36 -16.78
C PRO A 133 -9.08 -0.99 -16.24
N SER A 134 -10.17 -0.78 -17.00
CA SER A 134 -11.47 -1.36 -16.68
C SER A 134 -11.36 -2.88 -16.50
N LEU A 135 -12.11 -3.43 -15.54
CA LEU A 135 -12.16 -4.87 -15.29
C LEU A 135 -12.63 -5.66 -16.51
N ASN A 136 -13.36 -5.04 -17.45
CA ASN A 136 -13.75 -5.67 -18.71
C ASN A 136 -12.55 -5.89 -19.67
N LEU A 137 -11.52 -5.04 -19.58
CA LEU A 137 -10.33 -5.10 -20.43
C LEU A 137 -9.18 -5.86 -19.74
N ALA A 138 -9.01 -5.62 -18.45
CA ALA A 138 -7.99 -6.27 -17.62
C ALA A 138 -8.64 -6.76 -16.32
N PRO A 139 -9.26 -7.95 -16.34
CA PRO A 139 -9.80 -8.57 -15.14
C PRO A 139 -8.73 -8.72 -14.07
N ARG A 140 -9.16 -8.59 -12.81
CA ARG A 140 -8.31 -8.74 -11.64
C ARG A 140 -8.92 -9.71 -10.65
N LEU A 141 -8.06 -10.43 -9.95
CA LEU A 141 -8.41 -11.28 -8.82
C LEU A 141 -8.03 -10.55 -7.54
N SER A 142 -8.93 -10.55 -6.56
CA SER A 142 -8.65 -10.14 -5.19
C SER A 142 -8.50 -11.40 -4.35
N ILE A 143 -7.33 -11.59 -3.74
CA ILE A 143 -6.98 -12.81 -3.01
C ILE A 143 -6.68 -12.42 -1.55
N PRO A 144 -7.26 -13.12 -0.55
CA PRO A 144 -6.91 -12.91 0.85
C PRO A 144 -5.42 -13.14 1.09
N ASN A 145 -4.79 -12.24 1.85
CA ASN A 145 -3.42 -12.42 2.29
C ASN A 145 -3.37 -13.54 3.36
N PRO A 146 -2.48 -14.55 3.27
CA PRO A 146 -2.36 -15.56 4.34
C PRO A 146 -1.99 -14.95 5.70
N TRP A 147 -1.28 -13.82 5.71
CA TRP A 147 -0.99 -13.04 6.93
C TRP A 147 -1.99 -11.90 7.14
N ILE A 148 -3.24 -12.07 6.70
CA ILE A 148 -4.34 -11.18 7.06
C ILE A 148 -4.49 -11.15 8.59
N ARG A 149 -4.72 -9.98 9.17
CA ARG A 149 -4.98 -9.82 10.60
C ARG A 149 -6.45 -10.06 10.95
N SER A 150 -6.74 -10.28 12.23
CA SER A 150 -8.08 -10.46 12.78
C SER A 150 -8.87 -9.14 12.85
N TYR A 151 -9.91 -8.95 12.03
CA TYR A 151 -10.75 -7.74 12.07
C TYR A 151 -11.76 -7.73 13.25
N SER A 152 -11.29 -8.14 14.43
CA SER A 152 -11.95 -8.12 15.73
C SER A 152 -10.99 -7.59 16.80
N PHE A 153 -11.53 -7.17 17.95
CA PHE A 153 -10.74 -6.54 19.02
C PHE A 153 -9.90 -7.53 19.84
N ASP A 154 -10.33 -8.79 19.90
CA ASP A 154 -9.78 -9.85 20.74
C ASP A 154 -9.25 -11.05 19.95
N GLY A 155 -9.49 -11.07 18.64
CA GLY A 155 -9.10 -12.18 17.78
C GLY A 155 -7.61 -12.19 17.55
N LYS A 156 -7.04 -13.38 17.45
CA LYS A 156 -5.70 -13.60 16.89
C LYS A 156 -5.80 -14.56 15.73
N GLU A 157 -5.01 -14.33 14.71
CA GLU A 157 -4.91 -15.22 13.56
C GLU A 157 -3.86 -16.31 13.79
N GLU A 158 -3.93 -17.40 13.03
CA GLU A 158 -3.05 -18.54 13.21
C GLU A 158 -1.56 -18.15 13.10
N TRP A 159 -1.23 -17.28 12.15
CA TRP A 159 0.14 -16.81 11.93
C TRP A 159 0.70 -15.98 13.11
N GLU A 160 -0.16 -15.40 13.97
CA GLU A 160 0.27 -14.62 15.14
C GLU A 160 0.69 -15.51 16.32
N VAL A 161 0.20 -16.76 16.35
CA VAL A 161 0.41 -17.69 17.47
C VAL A 161 1.25 -18.91 17.08
N ASN A 162 1.34 -19.22 15.78
CA ASN A 162 2.08 -20.36 15.25
C ASN A 162 3.37 -19.89 14.53
N PRO A 163 4.57 -20.09 15.12
CA PRO A 163 5.82 -19.71 14.47
C PRO A 163 6.16 -20.54 13.22
N LEU A 164 5.51 -21.70 13.04
CA LEU A 164 5.68 -22.58 11.88
C LEU A 164 4.61 -22.36 10.80
N TYR A 165 3.79 -21.31 10.91
CA TYR A 165 2.67 -21.06 9.99
C TYR A 165 3.08 -21.05 8.52
N CYS A 166 4.25 -20.45 8.19
CA CYS A 166 4.72 -20.43 6.80
C CYS A 166 4.99 -21.82 6.21
N ASN A 167 5.32 -22.83 7.03
CA ASN A 167 5.51 -24.20 6.52
C ASN A 167 4.21 -24.73 5.93
N THR A 168 3.08 -24.49 6.60
CA THR A 168 1.75 -24.83 6.09
C THR A 168 1.41 -24.01 4.84
N VAL A 169 1.69 -22.71 4.84
CA VAL A 169 1.43 -21.84 3.67
C VAL A 169 2.18 -22.34 2.44
N ARG A 170 3.44 -22.75 2.57
CA ARG A 170 4.28 -23.29 1.49
C ARG A 170 3.73 -24.56 0.85
N GLU A 171 2.85 -25.29 1.51
CA GLU A 171 2.22 -26.50 0.96
C GLU A 171 0.91 -26.20 0.22
N ILE A 172 0.33 -25.01 0.42
CA ILE A 172 -0.97 -24.62 -0.12
C ILE A 172 -0.79 -23.91 -1.48
N TYR A 173 -1.49 -24.38 -2.52
CA TYR A 173 -1.60 -23.65 -3.78
C TYR A 173 -2.35 -22.32 -3.58
N PRO A 174 -1.89 -21.18 -4.14
CA PRO A 174 -0.79 -21.01 -5.10
C PRO A 174 0.58 -20.65 -4.49
N TYR A 175 0.73 -20.73 -3.16
CA TYR A 175 1.94 -20.33 -2.44
C TYR A 175 3.06 -21.38 -2.47
N SER A 176 2.71 -22.61 -2.83
CA SER A 176 3.68 -23.67 -3.13
C SER A 176 4.57 -23.36 -4.34
N ASN A 177 4.17 -22.41 -5.19
CA ASN A 177 5.07 -21.76 -6.14
C ASN A 177 5.90 -20.69 -5.42
N SER A 178 7.23 -20.85 -5.47
CA SER A 178 8.20 -19.92 -4.86
C SER A 178 7.98 -18.45 -5.24
N ASN A 179 7.57 -18.15 -6.48
CA ASN A 179 7.43 -16.77 -6.94
C ASN A 179 6.29 -16.02 -6.23
N ARG A 180 5.16 -16.70 -5.95
CA ARG A 180 4.04 -16.08 -5.23
C ARG A 180 4.44 -15.70 -3.81
N LEU A 181 5.11 -16.61 -3.11
CA LEU A 181 5.57 -16.37 -1.76
C LEU A 181 6.62 -15.24 -1.70
N LEU A 182 7.56 -15.22 -2.64
CA LEU A 182 8.54 -14.14 -2.78
C LEU A 182 7.87 -12.77 -3.03
N ASN A 183 6.82 -12.73 -3.86
CA ASN A 183 6.07 -11.49 -4.06
C ASN A 183 5.33 -11.02 -2.80
N ILE A 184 4.84 -11.94 -1.96
CA ILE A 184 4.24 -11.61 -0.66
C ILE A 184 5.30 -11.05 0.28
N VAL A 185 6.52 -11.60 0.29
CA VAL A 185 7.61 -11.06 1.10
C VAL A 185 8.00 -9.65 0.64
N ASP A 186 8.13 -9.39 -0.67
CA ASP A 186 8.34 -8.03 -1.19
C ASP A 186 7.26 -7.06 -0.68
N MET A 187 5.99 -7.47 -0.74
CA MET A 187 4.84 -6.67 -0.27
C MET A 187 4.86 -6.46 1.24
N ALA A 188 5.27 -7.46 2.03
CA ALA A 188 5.40 -7.36 3.47
C ALA A 188 6.53 -6.41 3.90
N ILE A 189 7.66 -6.44 3.19
CA ILE A 189 8.76 -5.47 3.38
C ILE A 189 8.25 -4.05 3.07
N PHE A 190 7.55 -3.88 1.95
CA PHE A 190 6.94 -2.60 1.58
C PHE A 190 5.97 -2.09 2.66
N ASP A 191 5.04 -2.94 3.08
CA ASP A 191 4.05 -2.60 4.10
C ASP A 191 4.71 -2.30 5.46
N PHE A 192 5.79 -3.01 5.82
CA PHE A 192 6.52 -2.73 7.06
C PHE A 192 7.21 -1.37 7.02
N LEU A 193 7.89 -1.03 5.92
CA LEU A 193 8.56 0.26 5.76
C LEU A 193 7.57 1.42 5.93
N ILE A 194 6.36 1.31 5.36
CA ILE A 194 5.32 2.34 5.53
C ILE A 194 4.52 2.17 6.82
N GLY A 195 4.62 1.06 7.54
CA GLY A 195 3.81 0.76 8.73
C GLY A 195 2.34 0.47 8.42
N ASN A 196 2.03 -0.10 7.26
CA ASN A 196 0.67 -0.45 6.84
C ASN A 196 0.27 -1.84 7.35
N MET A 197 -0.64 -1.87 8.32
CA MET A 197 -1.15 -3.11 8.92
C MET A 197 -2.41 -3.66 8.23
N ASP A 198 -2.99 -2.94 7.25
CA ASP A 198 -4.32 -3.22 6.68
C ASP A 198 -4.28 -4.01 5.36
N ARG A 199 -3.19 -4.74 5.09
CA ARG A 199 -3.03 -5.60 3.90
C ARG A 199 -3.82 -6.91 4.02
N HIS A 200 -5.15 -6.81 4.05
CA HIS A 200 -6.01 -7.99 4.12
C HIS A 200 -6.10 -8.78 2.82
N HIS A 201 -5.97 -8.10 1.68
CA HIS A 201 -6.05 -8.70 0.37
C HIS A 201 -4.98 -8.08 -0.51
N TYR A 202 -4.61 -8.79 -1.57
CA TYR A 202 -3.82 -8.25 -2.66
C TYR A 202 -4.55 -8.52 -3.99
N GLU A 203 -4.30 -7.65 -4.98
CA GLU A 203 -4.88 -7.79 -6.31
C GLU A 203 -3.83 -8.24 -7.34
N MET A 204 -4.28 -8.94 -8.37
CA MET A 204 -3.44 -9.32 -9.51
C MET A 204 -4.22 -9.28 -10.81
N PHE A 205 -3.55 -9.00 -11.93
CA PHE A 205 -4.16 -9.16 -13.24
C PHE A 205 -4.29 -10.63 -13.59
N THR A 206 -5.52 -11.07 -13.90
CA THR A 206 -5.82 -12.48 -14.22
C THR A 206 -5.01 -12.98 -15.41
N LYS A 207 -4.70 -12.10 -16.37
CA LYS A 207 -3.96 -12.45 -17.59
C LYS A 207 -2.58 -13.07 -17.34
N PHE A 208 -1.92 -12.73 -16.23
CA PHE A 208 -0.56 -13.20 -15.94
C PHE A 208 -0.53 -14.47 -15.09
N GLY A 209 -1.68 -15.02 -14.71
CA GLY A 209 -1.77 -16.25 -13.93
C GLY A 209 -1.03 -16.16 -12.60
N ASP A 210 -0.56 -17.31 -12.11
CA ASP A 210 0.03 -17.41 -10.77
C ASP A 210 1.37 -16.69 -10.62
N ASP A 211 2.13 -16.59 -11.71
CA ASP A 211 3.45 -15.94 -11.78
C ASP A 211 3.37 -14.42 -11.95
N GLY A 212 2.16 -13.86 -12.07
CA GLY A 212 1.95 -12.43 -12.08
C GLY A 212 2.47 -11.73 -10.82
N PHE A 213 2.75 -10.43 -10.92
CA PHE A 213 3.10 -9.61 -9.77
C PHE A 213 1.85 -9.20 -8.98
N LEU A 214 2.05 -8.85 -7.71
CA LEU A 214 0.99 -8.35 -6.83
C LEU A 214 0.87 -6.83 -7.01
N LEU A 215 -0.36 -6.32 -7.11
CA LEU A 215 -0.64 -4.90 -7.12
C LEU A 215 -0.65 -4.38 -5.68
N HIS A 216 0.17 -3.37 -5.41
CA HIS A 216 0.26 -2.72 -4.10
C HIS A 216 -0.78 -1.57 -4.01
N LEU A 217 -2.05 -1.92 -3.88
CA LEU A 217 -3.18 -0.97 -3.83
C LEU A 217 -3.57 -0.57 -2.39
N ASP A 218 -4.32 0.51 -2.20
CA ASP A 218 -4.86 0.90 -0.88
C ASP A 218 -3.79 1.07 0.22
N ASN A 219 -2.84 1.99 -0.01
CA ASN A 219 -1.73 2.25 0.91
C ASN A 219 -2.03 3.39 1.90
N ALA A 220 -3.26 3.92 1.89
CA ALA A 220 -3.68 5.06 2.71
C ALA A 220 -3.60 4.86 4.23
N ARG A 221 -3.31 3.65 4.71
CA ARG A 221 -3.06 3.34 6.14
C ARG A 221 -1.58 3.18 6.49
N GLY A 222 -0.70 3.44 5.53
CA GLY A 222 0.71 3.68 5.81
C GLY A 222 0.93 5.05 6.47
N PHE A 223 2.14 5.25 6.97
CA PHE A 223 2.64 6.47 7.58
C PHE A 223 1.72 7.02 8.69
N GLY A 224 1.08 6.12 9.45
CA GLY A 224 0.26 6.50 10.60
C GLY A 224 1.09 6.84 11.83
N ARG A 225 2.21 6.14 12.07
CA ARG A 225 3.11 6.37 13.21
C ARG A 225 4.55 6.36 12.73
N HIS A 226 5.33 7.39 13.02
CA HIS A 226 6.78 7.41 12.80
C HIS A 226 7.54 6.96 14.05
N SER A 227 6.92 7.04 15.23
CA SER A 227 7.52 6.69 16.52
C SER A 227 7.45 5.20 16.87
N HIS A 228 6.68 4.41 16.10
CA HIS A 228 6.47 2.97 16.31
C HIS A 228 6.80 2.15 15.06
N ASP A 229 7.37 0.97 15.24
CA ASP A 229 7.67 0.01 14.17
C ASP A 229 6.94 -1.30 14.44
N GLU A 230 5.93 -1.62 13.63
CA GLU A 230 5.09 -2.79 13.83
C GLU A 230 5.75 -4.05 13.23
N LEU A 231 6.62 -4.69 14.02
CA LEU A 231 7.40 -5.86 13.60
C LEU A 231 6.54 -7.03 13.10
N SER A 232 5.29 -7.16 13.56
CA SER A 232 4.41 -8.25 13.11
C SER A 232 4.06 -8.15 11.62
N ILE A 233 4.24 -7.00 10.95
CA ILE A 233 4.10 -6.89 9.49
C ILE A 233 5.18 -7.70 8.76
N LEU A 234 6.37 -7.86 9.34
CA LEU A 234 7.46 -8.68 8.78
C LEU A 234 7.28 -10.19 9.01
N ALA A 235 6.17 -10.64 9.58
CA ALA A 235 5.91 -12.08 9.79
C ALA A 235 6.13 -12.95 8.55
N PRO A 236 5.73 -12.56 7.31
CA PRO A 236 6.04 -13.33 6.12
C PRO A 236 7.55 -13.50 5.90
N LEU A 237 8.35 -12.44 6.09
CA LEU A 237 9.81 -12.52 5.95
C LEU A 237 10.42 -13.40 7.04
N SER A 238 10.06 -13.16 8.31
CA SER A 238 10.69 -13.83 9.45
C SER A 238 10.28 -15.29 9.61
N GLN A 239 9.05 -15.66 9.23
CA GLN A 239 8.58 -17.05 9.27
C GLN A 239 9.03 -17.84 8.04
N CYS A 240 9.01 -17.22 6.86
CA CYS A 240 9.37 -17.92 5.64
C CYS A 240 10.86 -17.89 5.35
N CYS A 241 11.63 -16.92 5.85
CA CYS A 241 13.06 -16.77 5.57
C CYS A 241 13.42 -16.96 4.09
N VAL A 242 12.68 -16.28 3.20
CA VAL A 242 12.98 -16.22 1.76
C VAL A 242 12.89 -14.79 1.30
N ILE A 243 13.79 -14.36 0.41
CA ILE A 243 13.80 -13.04 -0.19
C ILE A 243 14.38 -13.12 -1.60
N LYS A 244 13.92 -12.25 -2.49
CA LYS A 244 14.53 -12.11 -3.82
C LYS A 244 15.92 -11.49 -3.72
N ARG A 245 16.84 -11.97 -4.55
CA ARG A 245 18.17 -11.38 -4.67
C ARG A 245 18.11 -9.92 -5.10
N THR A 246 17.26 -9.59 -6.08
CA THR A 246 17.09 -8.19 -6.54
C THR A 246 16.60 -7.28 -5.42
N THR A 247 15.60 -7.71 -4.64
CA THR A 247 15.08 -6.98 -3.48
C THR A 247 16.16 -6.78 -2.42
N LEU A 248 16.87 -7.84 -2.02
CA LEU A 248 17.92 -7.74 -0.99
C LEU A 248 19.03 -6.75 -1.40
N LEU A 249 19.53 -6.85 -2.63
CA LEU A 249 20.57 -5.95 -3.13
C LEU A 249 20.09 -4.48 -3.16
N ARG A 250 18.83 -4.25 -3.51
CA ARG A 250 18.24 -2.91 -3.51
C ARG A 250 18.13 -2.35 -2.09
N LEU A 251 17.72 -3.17 -1.11
CA LEU A 251 17.64 -2.77 0.30
C LEU A 251 19.02 -2.45 0.88
N GLN A 252 20.03 -3.27 0.58
CA GLN A 252 21.42 -3.03 1.00
C GLN A 252 21.94 -1.72 0.41
N LEU A 253 21.72 -1.48 -0.89
CA LEU A 253 22.10 -0.22 -1.53
C LEU A 253 21.47 0.99 -0.83
N LEU A 254 20.18 0.92 -0.52
CA LEU A 254 19.44 2.03 0.12
C LEU A 254 19.82 2.25 1.60
N ALA A 255 20.59 1.33 2.19
CA ALA A 255 21.14 1.48 3.54
C ALA A 255 22.54 2.14 3.52
N GLU A 256 23.19 2.24 2.36
CA GLU A 256 24.48 2.92 2.22
C GLU A 256 24.33 4.44 2.39
N PRO A 257 25.31 5.13 3.01
CA PRO A 257 25.24 6.58 3.25
C PRO A 257 24.98 7.42 1.99
N GLU A 258 25.53 7.02 0.84
CA GLU A 258 25.40 7.74 -0.44
C GLU A 258 24.01 7.62 -1.07
N TYR A 259 23.23 6.61 -0.68
CA TYR A 259 21.91 6.29 -1.25
C TYR A 259 20.82 6.14 -0.19
N GLN A 260 21.07 6.68 1.00
CA GLN A 260 20.21 6.56 2.17
C GLN A 260 18.73 6.75 1.82
N LEU A 261 17.91 5.77 2.21
CA LEU A 261 16.50 5.70 1.84
C LEU A 261 15.74 7.00 2.13
N SER A 262 15.91 7.58 3.31
CA SER A 262 15.27 8.85 3.69
C SER A 262 15.65 10.01 2.76
N ALA A 263 16.91 10.10 2.33
CA ALA A 263 17.41 11.16 1.46
C ALA A 263 16.83 11.04 0.04
N VAL A 264 16.87 9.85 -0.56
CA VAL A 264 16.30 9.61 -1.89
C VAL A 264 14.78 9.76 -1.89
N MET A 265 14.13 9.39 -0.79
CA MET A 265 12.69 9.54 -0.58
C MET A 265 12.30 11.02 -0.46
N ARG A 266 13.09 11.81 0.29
CA ARG A 266 12.92 13.26 0.39
C ARG A 266 13.04 13.93 -0.98
N GLU A 267 14.11 13.67 -1.71
CA GLU A 267 14.34 14.23 -3.04
C GLU A 267 13.21 13.91 -4.01
N SER A 268 12.78 12.64 -4.03
CA SER A 268 11.68 12.16 -4.88
C SER A 268 10.35 12.88 -4.57
N LEU A 269 10.05 13.13 -3.29
CA LEU A 269 8.80 13.80 -2.88
C LEU A 269 8.78 15.30 -3.11
N LEU A 270 9.95 15.96 -3.20
CA LEU A 270 10.01 17.41 -3.48
C LEU A 270 9.43 17.77 -4.85
N GLN A 271 9.29 16.79 -5.75
CA GLN A 271 8.67 16.97 -7.07
C GLN A 271 7.14 16.95 -7.02
N ASP A 272 6.52 16.50 -5.92
CA ASP A 272 5.07 16.48 -5.80
C ASP A 272 4.53 17.89 -5.45
N PRO A 273 3.40 18.34 -6.06
CA PRO A 273 2.83 19.65 -5.78
C PRO A 273 2.43 19.89 -4.31
N LEU A 274 2.28 18.84 -3.51
CA LEU A 274 1.94 18.91 -2.09
C LEU A 274 3.16 18.80 -1.16
N ALA A 275 4.38 18.98 -1.69
CA ALA A 275 5.59 19.00 -0.88
C ALA A 275 5.49 20.04 0.26
N PRO A 276 5.90 19.70 1.50
CA PRO A 276 6.40 18.40 1.93
C PRO A 276 5.28 17.34 2.04
N VAL A 277 5.46 16.13 1.48
CA VAL A 277 4.45 15.05 1.57
C VAL A 277 4.57 14.26 2.89
N LEU A 278 5.79 13.94 3.29
CA LEU A 278 6.12 13.32 4.58
C LEU A 278 6.89 14.31 5.45
N THR A 279 6.71 14.20 6.77
CA THR A 279 7.51 14.93 7.75
C THR A 279 8.86 14.25 7.95
N GLU A 280 9.84 14.99 8.46
CA GLU A 280 11.18 14.48 8.76
C GLU A 280 11.19 13.21 9.65
N PRO A 281 10.39 13.12 10.73
CA PRO A 281 10.31 11.91 11.54
C PRO A 281 9.91 10.66 10.74
N HIS A 282 8.99 10.76 9.77
CA HIS A 282 8.63 9.63 8.91
C HIS A 282 9.77 9.23 7.97
N LEU A 283 10.52 10.20 7.44
CA LEU A 283 11.69 9.91 6.60
C LEU A 283 12.76 9.16 7.41
N LEU A 284 13.08 9.62 8.62
CA LEU A 284 14.03 8.93 9.50
C LEU A 284 13.55 7.55 9.96
N ALA A 285 12.23 7.38 10.13
CA ALA A 285 11.65 6.08 10.44
C ALA A 285 11.85 5.06 9.31
N LEU A 286 11.89 5.49 8.04
CA LEU A 286 12.19 4.59 6.91
C LEU A 286 13.58 3.98 7.01
N ASP A 287 14.60 4.78 7.37
CA ASP A 287 15.97 4.28 7.55
C ASP A 287 16.04 3.27 8.69
N ARG A 288 15.42 3.60 9.83
CA ARG A 288 15.36 2.71 10.99
C ARG A 288 14.69 1.38 10.64
N ARG A 289 13.54 1.44 9.94
CA ARG A 289 12.82 0.24 9.50
C ARG A 289 13.61 -0.55 8.47
N LEU A 290 14.30 0.11 7.54
CA LEU A 290 15.17 -0.57 6.58
C LEU A 290 16.23 -1.41 7.28
N GLN A 291 16.88 -0.87 8.32
CA GLN A 291 17.83 -1.65 9.11
C GLN A 291 17.19 -2.86 9.78
N LEU A 292 15.99 -2.72 10.35
CA LEU A 292 15.24 -3.84 10.93
C LEU A 292 14.90 -4.93 9.89
N VAL A 293 14.63 -4.55 8.64
CA VAL A 293 14.44 -5.52 7.54
C VAL A 293 15.74 -6.27 7.27
N LEU A 294 16.87 -5.55 7.13
CA LEU A 294 18.18 -6.16 6.88
C LEU A 294 18.61 -7.08 8.03
N ASP A 295 18.37 -6.68 9.28
CA ASP A 295 18.61 -7.52 10.46
C ASP A 295 17.78 -8.80 10.45
N ALA A 296 16.50 -8.71 10.04
CA ALA A 296 15.64 -9.89 9.89
C ALA A 296 16.15 -10.84 8.81
N VAL A 297 16.61 -10.31 7.68
CA VAL A 297 17.24 -11.11 6.62
C VAL A 297 18.55 -11.75 7.12
N GLY A 298 19.39 -10.99 7.82
CA GLY A 298 20.64 -11.49 8.41
C GLY A 298 20.41 -12.68 9.33
N LYS A 299 19.44 -12.58 10.25
CA LYS A 299 19.04 -13.70 11.13
C LYS A 299 18.59 -14.93 10.35
N CYS A 300 17.82 -14.75 9.27
CA CYS A 300 17.43 -15.85 8.40
C CYS A 300 18.65 -16.50 7.73
N ILE A 301 19.59 -15.70 7.19
CA ILE A 301 20.81 -16.18 6.54
C ILE A 301 21.69 -16.95 7.53
N ASP A 302 21.88 -16.42 8.73
CA ASP A 302 22.67 -17.08 9.78
C ASP A 302 22.07 -18.43 10.20
N THR A 303 20.74 -18.55 10.17
CA THR A 303 20.02 -19.77 10.58
C THR A 303 19.94 -20.82 9.49
N PHE A 304 19.67 -20.43 8.24
CA PHE A 304 19.33 -21.35 7.14
C PHE A 304 20.33 -21.36 5.98
N GLY A 305 21.32 -20.47 6.00
CA GLY A 305 22.30 -20.26 4.94
C GLY A 305 21.79 -19.39 3.79
N GLU A 306 22.70 -18.58 3.22
CA GLU A 306 22.36 -17.59 2.17
C GLU A 306 21.70 -18.24 0.95
N ALA A 307 22.20 -19.39 0.49
CA ALA A 307 21.68 -20.08 -0.68
C ALA A 307 20.22 -20.56 -0.53
N THR A 308 19.77 -20.79 0.71
CA THR A 308 18.38 -21.18 1.02
C THR A 308 17.46 -19.97 1.09
N VAL A 309 17.96 -18.87 1.66
CA VAL A 309 17.19 -17.65 1.95
C VAL A 309 17.07 -16.76 0.72
N VAL A 310 18.15 -16.60 -0.04
CA VAL A 310 18.22 -15.65 -1.15
C VAL A 310 17.89 -16.36 -2.46
N ALA A 311 16.65 -16.20 -2.91
CA ALA A 311 16.17 -16.76 -4.17
C ALA A 311 16.76 -15.98 -5.35
N ASN A 312 17.35 -16.70 -6.31
CA ASN A 312 17.86 -16.09 -7.53
C ASN A 312 16.72 -15.84 -8.54
N ASP A 313 16.27 -14.60 -8.62
CA ASP A 313 15.19 -14.14 -9.49
C ASP A 313 15.68 -13.45 -10.77
N THR A 314 16.99 -13.50 -11.05
CA THR A 314 17.60 -12.87 -12.24
C THR A 314 17.59 -13.76 -13.49
N THR A 315 17.37 -15.07 -13.33
CA THR A 315 17.23 -16.00 -14.46
C THR A 315 15.83 -15.91 -15.04
N GLN A 316 15.70 -15.38 -16.25
CA GLN A 316 14.41 -15.34 -16.97
C GLN A 316 13.85 -16.77 -17.14
N PRO A 317 12.53 -16.97 -16.98
CA PRO A 317 11.90 -18.19 -17.48
C PRO A 317 12.15 -18.27 -18.99
N GLN A 318 12.67 -19.40 -19.47
CA GLN A 318 12.80 -19.63 -20.91
C GLN A 318 11.44 -19.41 -21.57
N SER A 319 11.40 -18.56 -22.59
CA SER A 319 10.16 -18.28 -23.33
C SER A 319 9.55 -19.60 -23.83
N PRO A 320 8.21 -19.81 -23.74
CA PRO A 320 7.56 -21.03 -24.22
C PRO A 320 7.70 -21.25 -25.74
N ALA A 321 8.33 -20.34 -26.48
CA ALA A 321 8.57 -20.47 -27.91
C ALA A 321 9.55 -21.59 -28.28
N ALA A 322 10.35 -22.12 -27.35
CA ALA A 322 11.35 -23.16 -27.65
C ALA A 322 10.77 -24.59 -27.76
N HIS A 323 9.52 -24.84 -27.35
CA HIS A 323 8.92 -26.18 -27.37
C HIS A 323 8.11 -26.52 -28.64
N ARG A 324 7.94 -25.59 -29.58
CA ARG A 324 7.23 -25.87 -30.86
C ARG A 324 8.13 -26.29 -32.03
N ALA A 325 9.45 -26.37 -31.85
CA ALA A 325 10.39 -26.71 -32.94
C ALA A 325 10.94 -28.15 -32.87
N LYS A 326 10.37 -29.04 -32.05
CA LYS A 326 10.84 -30.44 -31.90
C LYS A 326 9.80 -31.51 -32.18
N LEU A 327 8.71 -31.18 -32.89
CA LEU A 327 7.68 -32.16 -33.27
C LEU A 327 7.52 -32.36 -34.78
N ASP A 328 8.38 -31.74 -35.60
CA ASP A 328 8.45 -32.00 -37.05
C ASP A 328 9.87 -32.42 -37.44
N THR A 329 10.26 -33.65 -37.12
CA THR A 329 11.26 -34.45 -37.85
C THR A 329 10.99 -35.93 -37.63
#